data_AF-A0A5C1AY03-F1
#
_entry.id   AF-A0A5C1AY03-F1
#
_cell.length_a   1.000
_cell.length_b   1.000
_cell.length_c   1.000
_cell.angle_alpha   90.00
_cell.angle_beta   90.00
_cell.angle_gamma   90.00
#
_symmetry.space_group_name_H-M   'P 1'
#
loop_
_entity.id
_entity.type
_entity.pdbx_description
1 polymer ?
#
loop_
_entity_poly.entity_id
_entity_poly.type
_entity_poly.pdbx_seq_one_letter_code
_entity_poly.pdbx_strand_id
1 'polypeptide(L)'
;MDQAVTIGLDIAKSVFQVHGVDRSGTVVVRRQVRRAQLLPFFAKLPACLIGIEACATAHHWARELIKLGHQVRLMPPSYVKPYVKRQKNDAADAEAICEAVTRPTMRFVEVKSVDQQGILVLHRVRLMLMRQRVQLSNAIRGHMAEFGLAAPIGREGLGALIRLIADKDERVPAEAQMCLGRLAAQLALINDQILETDRRIRTNARATEIGRRLMGVPGVGPLLASALVATIPDPKAFRSGRNWAAWIGLVPRQNSSGGKERLGGITKQGDRYLRQLLVVGALAVVRYAQRNGTRRPWLVQLLARRTTKIATVALANKTARMVWAIMTTGEAYREPVSRAA
;
A
#
# COMPACT_ATOMS: atom_id res chain seq x y z
N MET A 1 9.37 0.20 -43.15
CA MET A 1 9.76 0.88 -41.90
C MET A 1 9.39 -0.05 -40.76
N ASP A 2 10.39 -0.59 -40.07
CA ASP A 2 10.14 -1.52 -38.98
C ASP A 2 9.40 -0.82 -37.84
N GLN A 3 8.17 -1.26 -37.60
CA GLN A 3 7.28 -0.66 -36.62
C GLN A 3 7.61 -1.21 -35.23
N ALA A 4 7.66 -0.34 -34.23
CA ALA A 4 7.86 -0.74 -32.83
C ALA A 4 6.66 -1.60 -32.38
N VAL A 5 6.92 -2.86 -32.02
CA VAL A 5 5.89 -3.77 -31.49
C VAL A 5 5.92 -3.85 -29.96
N THR A 6 7.08 -3.56 -29.36
CA THR A 6 7.24 -3.45 -27.91
C THR A 6 7.98 -2.17 -27.57
N ILE A 7 7.50 -1.46 -26.55
CA ILE A 7 8.09 -0.22 -26.05
C ILE A 7 8.28 -0.33 -24.53
N GLY A 8 9.48 -0.03 -24.06
CA GLY A 8 9.72 0.36 -22.69
C GLY A 8 9.63 1.88 -22.55
N LEU A 9 8.80 2.32 -21.62
CA LEU A 9 8.60 3.73 -21.31
C LEU A 9 9.02 3.98 -19.86
N ASP A 10 10.12 4.70 -19.70
CA ASP A 10 10.50 5.27 -18.40
C ASP A 10 9.84 6.65 -18.23
N ILE A 11 9.18 6.85 -17.10
CA ILE A 11 8.34 8.02 -16.85
C ILE A 11 8.94 8.91 -15.78
N ALA A 12 9.02 10.21 -16.07
CA ALA A 12 9.37 11.23 -15.09
C ALA A 12 8.39 12.41 -15.11
N LYS A 13 8.70 13.47 -14.36
CA LYS A 13 7.82 14.63 -14.22
C LYS A 13 7.60 15.37 -15.55
N SER A 14 8.68 15.61 -16.29
CA SER A 14 8.68 16.52 -17.45
C SER A 14 9.22 15.89 -18.75
N VAL A 15 10.13 14.93 -18.63
CA VAL A 15 10.77 14.24 -19.77
C VAL A 15 10.60 12.74 -19.55
N PHE A 16 10.33 12.04 -20.64
CA PHE A 16 10.05 10.61 -20.68
C PHE A 16 11.06 9.98 -21.62
N GLN A 17 11.48 8.76 -21.33
CA GLN A 17 12.42 8.06 -22.17
C GLN A 17 11.72 6.87 -22.82
N VAL A 18 11.78 6.83 -24.15
CA VAL A 18 11.17 5.77 -24.96
C VAL A 18 12.29 4.90 -25.52
N HIS A 19 12.11 3.59 -25.38
CA HIS A 19 12.90 2.57 -26.06
C HIS A 19 11.94 1.59 -26.72
N GLY A 20 12.01 1.40 -28.03
CA GLY A 20 11.11 0.52 -28.76
C GLY A 20 11.83 -0.36 -29.76
N VAL A 21 11.37 -1.60 -29.84
CA VAL A 21 11.93 -2.66 -30.69
C VAL A 21 10.87 -3.23 -31.62
N ASP A 22 11.31 -3.72 -32.78
CA ASP A 22 10.48 -4.48 -33.71
C ASP A 22 10.32 -5.96 -33.29
N ARG A 23 9.76 -6.80 -34.17
CA ARG A 23 9.54 -8.23 -33.90
C ARG A 23 10.84 -9.04 -33.81
N SER A 24 11.91 -8.57 -34.44
CA SER A 24 13.24 -9.20 -34.39
C SER A 24 14.02 -8.79 -33.13
N GLY A 25 13.54 -7.78 -32.40
CA GLY A 25 14.25 -7.19 -31.27
C GLY A 25 15.21 -6.06 -31.66
N THR A 26 15.22 -5.66 -32.93
CA THR A 26 16.00 -4.51 -33.41
C THR A 26 15.39 -3.22 -32.88
N VAL A 27 16.24 -2.32 -32.37
CA VAL A 27 15.81 -1.01 -31.86
C VAL A 27 15.40 -0.12 -33.02
N VAL A 28 14.12 0.28 -33.03
CA VAL A 28 13.54 1.15 -34.07
C VAL A 28 13.21 2.55 -33.56
N VAL A 29 13.11 2.72 -32.23
CA VAL A 29 12.96 4.04 -31.62
C VAL A 29 13.69 4.11 -30.29
N ARG A 30 14.51 5.14 -30.11
CA ARG A 30 15.15 5.46 -28.84
C ARG A 30 15.27 6.97 -28.70
N ARG A 31 14.42 7.59 -27.88
CA ARG A 31 14.41 9.06 -27.74
C ARG A 31 13.77 9.55 -26.46
N GLN A 32 14.09 10.79 -26.13
CA GLN A 32 13.39 11.55 -25.11
C GLN A 32 12.13 12.20 -25.69
N VAL A 33 11.05 12.20 -24.91
CA VAL A 33 9.78 12.82 -25.25
C VAL A 33 9.36 13.72 -24.09
N ARG A 34 9.06 14.99 -24.38
CA ARG A 34 8.52 15.91 -23.36
C ARG A 34 7.09 15.54 -23.02
N ARG A 35 6.67 15.83 -21.78
CA ARG A 35 5.32 15.54 -21.27
C ARG A 35 4.18 15.89 -22.25
N ALA A 36 4.20 17.10 -22.79
CA ALA A 36 3.16 17.58 -23.71
C ALA A 36 3.13 16.83 -25.05
N GLN A 37 4.24 16.21 -25.44
CA GLN A 37 4.42 15.49 -26.70
C GLN A 37 4.20 13.98 -26.55
N LEU A 38 3.98 13.47 -25.34
CA LEU A 38 3.86 12.03 -25.11
C LEU A 38 2.66 11.42 -25.83
N LEU A 39 1.46 11.95 -25.63
CA LEU A 39 0.26 11.46 -26.32
C LEU A 39 0.32 11.69 -27.84
N PRO A 40 0.70 12.89 -28.34
CA PRO A 40 0.90 13.09 -29.78
C PRO A 40 1.92 12.12 -30.41
N PHE A 41 2.94 11.71 -29.65
CA PHE A 41 3.91 10.72 -30.12
C PHE A 41 3.28 9.34 -30.24
N PHE A 42 2.62 8.84 -29.19
CA PHE A 42 2.02 7.51 -29.20
C PHE A 42 0.81 7.40 -30.13
N ALA A 43 0.05 8.48 -30.34
CA ALA A 43 -1.07 8.51 -31.29
C ALA A 43 -0.65 8.27 -32.75
N LYS A 44 0.62 8.48 -33.10
CA LYS A 44 1.17 8.22 -34.44
C LYS A 44 1.69 6.79 -34.59
N LEU A 45 1.79 6.02 -33.51
CA LEU A 45 2.29 4.66 -33.51
C LEU A 45 1.13 3.67 -33.68
N PRO A 46 1.35 2.54 -34.37
CA PRO A 46 0.40 1.44 -34.35
C PRO A 46 0.27 0.87 -32.92
N ALA A 47 -0.81 0.12 -32.68
CA ALA A 47 -1.00 -0.60 -31.44
C ALA A 47 0.21 -1.50 -31.13
N CYS A 48 0.74 -1.39 -29.92
CA CYS A 48 1.95 -2.09 -29.49
C CYS A 48 1.86 -2.40 -27.98
N LEU A 49 2.76 -3.27 -27.52
CA LEU A 49 2.93 -3.58 -26.10
C LEU A 49 3.80 -2.50 -25.45
N ILE A 50 3.32 -1.87 -24.39
CA ILE A 50 4.05 -0.85 -23.63
C ILE A 50 4.28 -1.33 -22.20
N GLY A 51 5.56 -1.48 -21.83
CA GLY A 51 5.99 -1.64 -20.46
C GLY A 51 6.19 -0.29 -19.78
N ILE A 52 5.75 -0.16 -18.53
CA ILE A 52 6.00 1.01 -17.69
C ILE A 52 6.34 0.54 -16.28
N GLU A 53 7.31 1.15 -15.62
CA GLU A 53 7.51 0.93 -14.20
C GLU A 53 6.32 1.46 -13.38
N ALA A 54 5.85 0.68 -12.40
CA ALA A 54 4.79 1.06 -11.48
C ALA A 54 5.31 2.11 -10.47
N CYS A 55 5.39 3.36 -10.91
CA CYS A 55 5.84 4.49 -10.11
C CYS A 55 4.78 5.62 -10.08
N ALA A 56 5.19 6.82 -9.67
CA ALA A 56 4.31 7.97 -9.62
C ALA A 56 3.74 8.28 -11.02
N THR A 57 2.44 8.53 -11.11
CA THR A 57 1.69 8.81 -12.36
C THR A 57 1.54 7.66 -13.35
N ALA A 58 2.15 6.49 -13.14
CA ALA A 58 2.10 5.34 -14.06
C ALA A 58 0.67 4.92 -14.42
N HIS A 59 -0.24 4.90 -13.44
CA HIS A 59 -1.65 4.58 -13.67
C HIS A 59 -2.37 5.58 -14.58
N HIS A 60 -2.02 6.87 -14.54
CA HIS A 60 -2.62 7.86 -15.45
C HIS A 60 -2.13 7.63 -16.87
N TRP A 61 -0.82 7.52 -17.06
CA TRP A 61 -0.25 7.29 -18.39
C TRP A 61 -0.69 5.97 -19.01
N ALA A 62 -0.78 4.91 -18.22
CA ALA A 62 -1.31 3.64 -18.71
C ALA A 62 -2.74 3.78 -19.23
N ARG A 63 -3.62 4.48 -18.52
CA ARG A 63 -5.00 4.71 -19.00
C ARG A 63 -5.03 5.53 -20.28
N GLU A 64 -4.24 6.60 -20.39
CA GLU A 64 -4.21 7.41 -21.61
C GLU A 64 -3.66 6.63 -22.81
N LEU A 65 -2.62 5.83 -22.62
CA LEU A 65 -2.05 4.99 -23.68
C LEU A 65 -2.99 3.84 -24.08
N ILE A 66 -3.76 3.28 -23.14
CA ILE A 66 -4.81 2.29 -23.44
C ILE A 66 -5.91 2.92 -24.31
N LYS A 67 -6.31 4.18 -24.06
CA LYS A 67 -7.30 4.89 -24.90
C LYS A 67 -6.83 5.08 -26.34
N LEU A 68 -5.52 5.15 -26.57
CA LEU A 68 -4.92 5.21 -27.91
C LEU A 68 -4.83 3.82 -28.59
N GLY A 69 -5.29 2.75 -27.94
CA GLY A 69 -5.31 1.40 -28.49
C GLY A 69 -4.08 0.54 -28.16
N HIS A 70 -3.16 1.03 -27.32
CA HIS A 70 -1.99 0.24 -26.93
C HIS A 70 -2.29 -0.74 -25.79
N GLN A 71 -1.57 -1.87 -25.77
CA GLN A 71 -1.59 -2.79 -24.65
C GLN A 71 -0.56 -2.35 -23.62
N VAL A 72 -0.98 -1.89 -22.44
CA VAL A 72 -0.06 -1.39 -21.41
C VAL A 72 0.07 -2.37 -20.26
N ARG A 73 1.30 -2.58 -19.79
CA ARG A 73 1.62 -3.41 -18.62
C ARG A 73 2.50 -2.64 -17.63
N LEU A 74 2.01 -2.48 -16.40
CA LEU A 74 2.80 -1.87 -15.32
C LEU A 74 3.63 -2.93 -14.60
N MET A 75 4.89 -2.65 -14.30
CA MET A 75 5.81 -3.60 -13.67
C MET A 75 6.33 -3.09 -12.33
N PRO A 76 6.43 -3.94 -11.28
CA PRO A 76 7.12 -3.55 -10.06
C PRO A 76 8.59 -3.16 -10.34
N PRO A 77 9.12 -2.07 -9.74
CA PRO A 77 10.51 -1.65 -9.93
C PRO A 77 11.53 -2.76 -9.65
N SER A 78 11.25 -3.60 -8.65
CA SER A 78 12.11 -4.74 -8.28
C SER A 78 12.24 -5.79 -9.37
N TYR A 79 11.30 -5.85 -10.32
CA TYR A 79 11.32 -6.80 -11.43
C TYR A 79 11.97 -6.22 -12.68
N VAL A 80 12.03 -4.90 -12.81
CA VAL A 80 12.79 -4.20 -13.85
C VAL A 80 14.28 -4.18 -13.51
N LYS A 81 14.62 -3.96 -12.23
CA LYS A 81 16.00 -3.82 -11.75
C LYS A 81 17.00 -4.88 -12.26
N PRO A 82 16.67 -6.19 -12.33
CA PRO A 82 17.59 -7.21 -12.85
C PRO A 82 17.95 -7.06 -14.34
N TYR A 83 17.17 -6.32 -15.11
CA TYR A 83 17.40 -6.05 -16.54
C TYR A 83 18.22 -4.78 -16.77
N VAL A 84 18.47 -3.99 -15.73
CA VAL A 84 19.40 -2.86 -15.80
C VAL A 84 20.83 -3.42 -15.79
N LYS A 85 21.59 -3.13 -16.84
CA LYS A 85 22.96 -3.66 -17.06
C LYS A 85 23.98 -3.01 -16.12
N ARG A 86 24.91 -2.19 -16.65
CA ARG A 86 26.01 -1.59 -15.86
C ARG A 86 25.73 -0.19 -15.35
N GLN A 87 25.35 0.74 -16.24
CA GLN A 87 25.14 2.14 -15.90
C GLN A 87 23.65 2.44 -15.80
N LYS A 88 23.26 3.09 -14.71
CA LYS A 88 21.89 3.55 -14.52
C LYS A 88 21.73 4.93 -15.17
N ASN A 89 20.83 5.03 -16.13
CA ASN A 89 20.30 6.26 -16.70
C ASN A 89 18.91 5.97 -17.29
N ASP A 90 18.13 7.02 -17.54
CA ASP A 90 16.74 6.89 -18.01
C ASP A 90 16.63 6.04 -19.30
N ALA A 91 17.64 6.11 -20.19
CA ALA A 91 17.68 5.33 -21.43
C ALA A 91 17.91 3.83 -21.20
N ALA A 92 18.76 3.48 -20.23
CA ALA A 92 18.98 2.12 -19.79
C ALA A 92 17.76 1.58 -19.02
N ASP A 93 17.09 2.44 -18.24
CA ASP A 93 15.86 2.07 -17.53
C ASP A 93 14.72 1.79 -18.53
N ALA A 94 14.54 2.62 -19.57
CA ALA A 94 13.57 2.36 -20.65
C ALA A 94 13.88 1.08 -21.44
N GLU A 95 15.15 0.80 -21.73
CA GLU A 95 15.59 -0.47 -22.35
C GLU A 95 15.27 -1.68 -21.46
N ALA A 96 15.60 -1.60 -20.17
CA ALA A 96 15.32 -2.65 -19.19
C ALA A 96 13.82 -2.93 -19.07
N ILE A 97 12.98 -1.88 -19.08
CA ILE A 97 11.52 -2.00 -19.10
C ILE A 97 11.07 -2.72 -20.38
N CYS A 98 11.61 -2.33 -21.54
CA CYS A 98 11.28 -2.96 -22.83
C CYS A 98 11.62 -4.45 -22.85
N GLU A 99 12.74 -4.83 -22.23
CA GLU A 99 13.16 -6.24 -22.15
C GLU A 99 12.34 -7.03 -21.13
N ALA A 100 12.02 -6.44 -19.99
CA ALA A 100 11.30 -7.07 -18.89
C ALA A 100 9.83 -7.37 -19.24
N VAL A 101 9.16 -6.47 -19.99
CA VAL A 101 7.71 -6.57 -20.26
C VAL A 101 7.33 -7.78 -21.12
N THR A 102 8.28 -8.31 -21.90
CA THR A 102 8.06 -9.47 -22.79
C THR A 102 8.20 -10.82 -22.08
N ARG A 103 8.67 -10.83 -20.82
CA ARG A 103 9.02 -12.07 -20.13
C ARG A 103 7.77 -12.82 -19.67
N PRO A 104 7.62 -14.11 -20.01
CA PRO A 104 6.38 -14.86 -19.77
C PRO A 104 6.10 -15.11 -18.28
N THR A 105 7.13 -15.10 -17.44
CA THR A 105 7.03 -15.29 -15.99
C THR A 105 6.79 -13.99 -15.23
N MET A 106 6.75 -12.85 -15.92
CA MET A 106 6.58 -11.54 -15.31
C MET A 106 5.20 -11.39 -14.66
N ARG A 107 5.13 -10.70 -13.51
CA ARG A 107 3.86 -10.29 -12.91
C ARG A 107 3.71 -8.78 -13.03
N PHE A 108 2.51 -8.38 -13.43
CA PHE A 108 2.19 -6.99 -13.69
C PHE A 108 1.29 -6.42 -12.59
N VAL A 109 1.28 -5.10 -12.48
CA VAL A 109 0.37 -4.35 -11.62
C VAL A 109 -0.82 -3.94 -12.47
N GLU A 110 -2.01 -4.34 -12.04
CA GLU A 110 -3.24 -3.94 -12.73
C GLU A 110 -3.42 -2.43 -12.76
N VAL A 111 -3.84 -1.92 -13.92
CA VAL A 111 -4.11 -0.50 -14.13
C VAL A 111 -5.41 -0.14 -13.41
N LYS A 112 -5.31 0.66 -12.36
CA LYS A 112 -6.47 1.10 -11.57
C LYS A 112 -7.30 2.12 -12.33
N SER A 113 -8.62 2.09 -12.10
CA SER A 113 -9.52 3.15 -12.54
C SER A 113 -9.24 4.48 -11.85
N VAL A 114 -9.84 5.56 -12.34
CA VAL A 114 -9.76 6.89 -11.70
C VAL A 114 -10.40 6.83 -10.31
N ASP A 115 -11.55 6.19 -10.17
CA ASP A 115 -12.27 6.07 -8.89
C ASP A 115 -11.48 5.27 -7.85
N GLN A 116 -10.88 4.15 -8.26
CA GLN A 116 -10.00 3.36 -7.39
C GLN A 116 -8.81 4.21 -6.91
N GLN A 117 -8.21 4.99 -7.81
CA GLN A 117 -7.14 5.92 -7.43
C GLN A 117 -7.64 7.01 -6.48
N GLY A 118 -8.84 7.54 -6.69
CA GLY A 118 -9.46 8.50 -5.78
C GLY A 118 -9.63 7.94 -4.36
N ILE A 119 -10.09 6.69 -4.23
CA ILE A 119 -10.16 6.01 -2.93
C ILE A 119 -8.76 5.85 -2.33
N LEU A 120 -7.75 5.46 -3.11
CA LEU A 120 -6.38 5.34 -2.59
C LEU A 120 -5.77 6.68 -2.17
N VAL A 121 -6.11 7.79 -2.83
CA VAL A 121 -5.75 9.14 -2.40
C VAL A 121 -6.34 9.42 -1.02
N LEU A 122 -7.61 9.10 -0.77
CA LEU A 122 -8.25 9.22 0.54
C LEU A 122 -7.46 8.46 1.63
N HIS A 123 -7.02 7.23 1.34
CA HIS A 123 -6.18 6.44 2.25
C HIS A 123 -4.81 7.08 2.53
N ARG A 124 -4.18 7.71 1.51
CA ARG A 124 -2.88 8.37 1.63
C ARG A 124 -2.99 9.68 2.41
N VAL A 125 -4.02 10.48 2.16
CA VAL A 125 -4.33 11.69 2.93
C VAL A 125 -4.55 11.35 4.40
N ARG A 126 -5.37 10.34 4.70
CA ARG A 126 -5.55 9.86 6.08
C ARG A 126 -4.23 9.51 6.75
N LEU A 127 -3.36 8.78 6.06
CA LEU A 127 -2.07 8.36 6.59
C LEU A 127 -1.15 9.56 6.87
N MET A 128 -1.20 10.59 6.02
CA MET A 128 -0.47 11.84 6.22
C MET A 128 -0.98 12.59 7.45
N LEU A 129 -2.30 12.82 7.54
CA LEU A 129 -2.94 13.47 8.69
C LEU A 129 -2.64 12.75 10.00
N MET A 130 -2.70 11.42 9.99
CA MET A 130 -2.33 10.59 11.14
C MET A 130 -0.89 10.79 11.62
N ARG A 131 0.06 11.00 10.70
CA ARG A 131 1.47 11.28 11.05
C ARG A 131 1.61 12.70 11.59
N GLN A 132 0.96 13.68 10.96
CA GLN A 132 0.95 15.07 11.45
C GLN A 132 0.34 15.16 12.84
N ARG A 133 -0.75 14.42 13.11
CA ARG A 133 -1.33 14.32 14.45
C ARG A 133 -0.32 13.86 15.48
N VAL A 134 0.45 12.81 15.19
CA VAL A 134 1.51 12.31 16.10
C VAL A 134 2.61 13.34 16.27
N GLN A 135 3.06 13.98 15.19
CA GLN A 135 4.08 15.03 15.22
C GLN A 135 3.65 16.19 16.14
N LEU A 136 2.45 16.74 15.93
CA LEU A 136 1.88 17.81 16.75
C LEU A 136 1.70 17.38 18.21
N SER A 137 1.19 16.18 18.44
CA SER A 137 0.99 15.64 19.79
C SER A 137 2.32 15.48 20.54
N ASN A 138 3.40 15.13 19.84
CA ASN A 138 4.72 15.00 20.44
C ASN A 138 5.38 16.37 20.66
N ALA A 139 5.21 17.30 19.72
CA ALA A 139 5.70 18.68 19.87
C ALA A 139 5.06 19.37 21.08
N ILE A 140 3.74 19.31 21.21
CA ILE A 140 3.02 19.86 22.37
C ILE A 140 3.55 19.25 23.67
N ARG A 141 3.70 17.93 23.74
CA ARG A 141 4.24 17.27 24.94
C ARG A 141 5.66 17.70 25.27
N GLY A 142 6.54 17.76 24.26
CA GLY A 142 7.93 18.16 24.45
C GLY A 142 8.04 19.60 24.96
N HIS A 143 7.37 20.54 24.28
CA HIS A 143 7.39 21.95 24.68
C HIS A 143 6.77 22.20 26.06
N MET A 144 5.66 21.52 26.39
CA MET A 144 5.05 21.65 27.72
C MET A 144 5.95 21.08 28.82
N ALA A 145 6.70 20.00 28.54
CA ALA A 145 7.62 19.40 29.50
C ALA A 145 8.79 20.32 29.88
N GLU A 146 9.25 21.19 28.97
CA GLU A 146 10.27 22.22 29.28
C GLU A 146 9.81 23.21 30.37
N PHE A 147 8.51 23.42 30.50
CA PHE A 147 7.91 24.26 31.54
C PHE A 147 7.43 23.45 32.77
N GLY A 148 7.92 22.22 32.93
CA GLY A 148 7.53 21.33 34.04
C GLY A 148 6.13 20.71 33.91
N LEU A 149 5.45 20.90 32.77
CA LEU A 149 4.10 20.40 32.52
C LEU A 149 4.15 19.06 31.78
N ALA A 150 4.49 17.99 32.49
CA ALA A 150 4.47 16.64 31.96
C ALA A 150 3.09 15.97 32.14
N ALA A 151 2.66 15.19 31.15
CA ALA A 151 1.42 14.40 31.23
C ALA A 151 1.63 12.96 30.75
N PRO A 152 0.86 11.99 31.27
CA PRO A 152 0.93 10.61 30.82
C PRO A 152 0.73 10.45 29.31
N ILE A 153 1.40 9.45 28.73
CA ILE A 153 1.22 9.11 27.31
C ILE A 153 -0.22 8.65 27.10
N GLY A 154 -0.93 9.30 26.19
CA GLY A 154 -2.31 8.95 25.87
C GLY A 154 -3.14 10.15 25.43
N ARG A 155 -4.40 9.88 25.10
CA ARG A 155 -5.38 10.90 24.71
C ARG A 155 -5.69 11.82 25.89
N GLU A 156 -5.95 11.25 27.08
CA GLU A 156 -6.31 12.02 28.26
C GLU A 156 -5.19 12.96 28.71
N GLY A 157 -3.96 12.47 28.78
CA GLY A 157 -2.80 13.31 29.14
C GLY A 157 -2.57 14.44 28.14
N LEU A 158 -2.72 14.19 26.83
CA LEU A 158 -2.65 15.27 25.83
C LEU A 158 -3.81 16.26 25.97
N GLY A 159 -5.02 15.78 26.26
CA GLY A 159 -6.17 16.63 26.51
C GLY A 159 -5.97 17.55 27.72
N ALA A 160 -5.32 17.06 28.77
CA ALA A 160 -4.95 17.87 29.93
C ALA A 160 -3.98 18.99 29.54
N LEU A 161 -2.92 18.70 28.78
CA LEU A 161 -1.98 19.73 28.30
C LEU A 161 -2.66 20.77 27.41
N ILE A 162 -3.56 20.34 26.52
CA ILE A 162 -4.34 21.26 25.67
C ILE A 162 -5.23 22.17 26.51
N ARG A 163 -5.82 21.68 27.61
CA ARG A 163 -6.59 22.53 28.54
C ARG A 163 -5.70 23.57 29.21
N LEU A 164 -4.52 23.20 29.71
CA LEU A 164 -3.56 24.18 30.25
C LEU A 164 -3.15 25.25 29.22
N ILE A 165 -3.06 24.88 27.94
CA ILE A 165 -2.83 25.82 26.84
C ILE A 165 -4.07 26.71 26.58
N ALA A 166 -5.29 26.22 26.78
CA ALA A 166 -6.49 27.04 26.67
C ALA A 166 -6.61 28.02 27.85
N ASP A 167 -6.28 27.54 29.05
CA ASP A 167 -6.42 28.26 30.33
C ASP A 167 -5.28 29.26 30.58
N LYS A 168 -4.27 29.31 29.70
CA LYS A 168 -3.09 30.17 29.83
C LYS A 168 -2.35 29.99 31.16
N ASP A 169 -2.01 28.74 31.48
CA ASP A 169 -1.23 28.39 32.67
C ASP A 169 -0.01 29.30 32.84
N GLU A 170 0.11 29.93 34.01
CA GLU A 170 1.10 30.97 34.31
C GLU A 170 2.56 30.49 34.19
N ARG A 171 2.79 29.17 34.27
CA ARG A 171 4.13 28.57 34.10
C ARG A 171 4.61 28.63 32.65
N VAL A 172 3.72 28.85 31.69
CA VAL A 172 4.04 28.93 30.26
C VAL A 172 4.18 30.40 29.85
N PRO A 173 5.37 30.84 29.43
CA PRO A 173 5.59 32.21 28.98
C PRO A 173 4.68 32.60 27.81
N ALA A 174 4.33 33.89 27.70
CA ALA A 174 3.38 34.41 26.71
C ALA A 174 3.70 33.96 25.26
N GLU A 175 4.97 33.99 24.87
CA GLU A 175 5.35 33.58 23.51
C GLU A 175 5.22 32.08 23.26
N ALA A 176 5.56 31.27 24.26
CA ALA A 176 5.32 29.83 24.21
C ALA A 176 3.82 29.54 24.14
N GLN A 177 3.01 30.28 24.92
CA GLN A 177 1.55 30.17 24.93
C GLN A 177 0.95 30.40 23.54
N MET A 178 1.38 31.47 22.85
CA MET A 178 0.94 31.78 21.49
C MET A 178 1.33 30.67 20.49
N CYS A 179 2.55 30.16 20.58
CA CYS A 179 3.02 29.09 19.68
C CYS A 179 2.30 27.76 19.93
N LEU A 180 2.14 27.38 21.20
CA LEU A 180 1.42 26.17 21.63
C LEU A 180 -0.06 26.23 21.25
N GLY A 181 -0.69 27.40 21.37
CA GLY A 181 -2.07 27.62 20.91
C GLY A 181 -2.24 27.32 19.41
N ARG A 182 -1.29 27.73 18.57
CA ARG A 182 -1.31 27.40 17.12
C ARG A 182 -1.19 25.89 16.87
N LEU A 183 -0.30 25.20 17.59
CA LEU A 183 -0.16 23.74 17.48
C LEU A 183 -1.42 23.02 17.95
N ALA A 184 -2.06 23.47 19.02
CA ALA A 184 -3.30 22.92 19.53
C ALA A 184 -4.45 23.11 18.53
N ALA A 185 -4.58 24.29 17.92
CA ALA A 185 -5.57 24.57 16.88
C ALA A 185 -5.36 23.69 15.63
N GLN A 186 -4.11 23.54 15.16
CA GLN A 186 -3.78 22.64 14.05
C GLN A 186 -4.11 21.18 14.38
N LEU A 187 -3.83 20.76 15.61
CA LEU A 187 -4.14 19.41 16.07
C LEU A 187 -5.65 19.15 16.08
N ALA A 188 -6.45 20.12 16.53
CA ALA A 188 -7.91 20.04 16.49
C ALA A 188 -8.44 19.88 15.05
N LEU A 189 -7.99 20.75 14.13
CA LEU A 189 -8.36 20.68 12.72
C LEU A 189 -8.03 19.32 12.09
N ILE A 190 -6.80 18.82 12.32
CA ILE A 190 -6.36 17.53 11.78
C ILE A 190 -7.19 16.38 12.37
N ASN A 191 -7.58 16.44 13.65
CA ASN A 191 -8.44 15.42 14.25
C ASN A 191 -9.81 15.36 13.55
N ASP A 192 -10.42 16.51 13.26
CA ASP A 192 -11.70 16.58 12.56
C ASP A 192 -11.60 16.04 11.14
N GLN A 193 -10.55 16.43 10.40
CA GLN A 193 -10.29 15.91 9.06
C GLN A 193 -10.04 14.40 9.03
N ILE A 194 -9.38 13.84 10.06
CA ILE A 194 -9.23 12.38 10.21
C ILE A 194 -10.58 11.71 10.42
N LEU A 195 -11.44 12.27 11.27
CA LEU A 195 -12.79 11.73 11.53
C LEU A 195 -13.65 11.75 10.27
N GLU A 196 -13.64 12.85 9.51
CA GLU A 196 -14.34 12.95 8.24
C GLU A 196 -13.81 11.91 7.23
N THR A 197 -12.49 11.80 7.11
CA THR A 197 -11.85 10.80 6.24
C THR A 197 -12.24 9.37 6.64
N ASP A 198 -12.28 9.08 7.94
CA ASP A 198 -12.71 7.78 8.47
C ASP A 198 -14.17 7.46 8.14
N ARG A 199 -15.06 8.47 8.17
CA ARG A 199 -16.46 8.32 7.73
C ARG A 199 -16.53 7.98 6.25
N ARG A 200 -15.81 8.71 5.39
CA ARG A 200 -15.80 8.48 3.93
C ARG A 200 -15.26 7.09 3.58
N ILE A 201 -14.18 6.65 4.23
CA ILE A 201 -13.64 5.29 4.06
C ILE A 201 -14.66 4.22 4.46
N ARG A 202 -15.39 4.44 5.57
CA ARG A 202 -16.43 3.52 6.00
C ARG A 202 -17.57 3.42 4.98
N THR A 203 -17.99 4.55 4.43
CA THR A 203 -19.01 4.59 3.36
C THR A 203 -18.54 3.83 2.13
N ASN A 204 -17.32 4.08 1.65
CA ASN A 204 -16.75 3.37 0.50
C ASN A 204 -16.67 1.86 0.72
N ALA A 205 -16.24 1.42 1.91
CA ALA A 205 -16.19 0.00 2.26
C ALA A 205 -17.57 -0.67 2.25
N ARG A 206 -18.63 0.05 2.66
CA ARG A 206 -20.01 -0.47 2.72
C ARG A 206 -20.74 -0.41 1.39
N ALA A 207 -20.32 0.48 0.48
CA ALA A 207 -20.93 0.65 -0.83
C ALA A 207 -20.74 -0.57 -1.74
N THR A 208 -19.66 -1.34 -1.54
CA THR A 208 -19.37 -2.52 -2.35
C THR A 208 -19.75 -3.80 -1.63
N GLU A 209 -20.29 -4.77 -2.36
CA GLU A 209 -20.63 -6.08 -1.82
C GLU A 209 -19.39 -6.83 -1.30
N ILE A 210 -18.29 -6.78 -2.05
CA ILE A 210 -17.00 -7.33 -1.61
C ILE A 210 -16.55 -6.67 -0.30
N GLY A 211 -16.64 -5.34 -0.20
CA GLY A 211 -16.25 -4.62 1.01
C GLY A 211 -17.07 -5.05 2.24
N ARG A 212 -18.39 -5.25 2.09
CA ARG A 212 -19.26 -5.80 3.15
C ARG A 212 -18.84 -7.20 3.57
N ARG A 213 -18.60 -8.10 2.62
CA ARG A 213 -18.15 -9.49 2.91
C ARG A 213 -16.80 -9.51 3.62
N LEU A 214 -15.86 -8.69 3.18
CA LEU A 214 -14.53 -8.58 3.78
C LEU A 214 -14.59 -8.11 5.23
N MET A 215 -15.50 -7.18 5.57
CA MET A 215 -15.68 -6.72 6.96
C MET A 215 -16.22 -7.79 7.91
N GLY A 216 -16.74 -8.91 7.40
CA GLY A 216 -17.10 -10.07 8.21
C GLY A 216 -15.89 -10.85 8.75
N VAL A 217 -14.70 -10.66 8.16
CA VAL A 217 -13.48 -11.36 8.58
C VAL A 217 -12.90 -10.70 9.84
N PRO A 218 -12.67 -11.44 10.95
CA PRO A 218 -12.07 -10.87 12.14
C PRO A 218 -10.69 -10.25 11.88
N GLY A 219 -10.54 -8.99 12.31
CA GLY A 219 -9.37 -8.16 12.03
C GLY A 219 -9.47 -7.34 10.74
N VAL A 220 -10.53 -7.49 9.94
CA VAL A 220 -10.77 -6.69 8.74
C VAL A 220 -11.87 -5.66 9.02
N GLY A 221 -11.45 -4.44 9.36
CA GLY A 221 -12.37 -3.30 9.49
C GLY A 221 -12.57 -2.54 8.17
N PRO A 222 -13.41 -1.48 8.17
CA PRO A 222 -13.71 -0.69 6.97
C PRO A 222 -12.46 -0.12 6.28
N LEU A 223 -11.46 0.29 7.07
CA LEU A 223 -10.20 0.79 6.55
C LEU A 223 -9.43 -0.24 5.71
N LEU A 224 -9.38 -1.49 6.17
CA LEU A 224 -8.71 -2.56 5.43
C LEU A 224 -9.56 -3.02 4.24
N ALA A 225 -10.88 -3.18 4.42
CA ALA A 225 -11.79 -3.58 3.35
C ALA A 225 -11.76 -2.59 2.16
N SER A 226 -11.90 -1.28 2.43
CA SER A 226 -11.80 -0.24 1.39
C SER A 226 -10.46 -0.25 0.67
N ALA A 227 -9.35 -0.39 1.42
CA ALA A 227 -8.01 -0.43 0.83
C ALA A 227 -7.83 -1.65 -0.08
N LEU A 228 -8.32 -2.82 0.31
CA LEU A 228 -8.23 -4.04 -0.49
C LEU A 228 -8.99 -3.92 -1.81
N VAL A 229 -10.25 -3.45 -1.75
CA VAL A 229 -11.10 -3.23 -2.93
C VAL A 229 -10.48 -2.21 -3.89
N ALA A 230 -9.94 -1.11 -3.37
CA ALA A 230 -9.34 -0.06 -4.20
C ALA A 230 -7.96 -0.44 -4.76
N THR A 231 -7.22 -1.31 -4.07
CA THR A 231 -5.86 -1.70 -4.50
C THR A 231 -5.88 -2.79 -5.55
N ILE A 232 -6.86 -3.70 -5.50
CA ILE A 232 -6.91 -4.92 -6.31
C ILE A 232 -8.16 -4.92 -7.19
N PRO A 233 -8.05 -4.49 -8.46
CA PRO A 233 -9.17 -4.50 -9.39
C PRO A 233 -9.68 -5.91 -9.67
N ASP A 234 -8.78 -6.86 -9.93
CA ASP A 234 -9.12 -8.26 -10.18
C ASP A 234 -8.33 -9.19 -9.24
N PRO A 235 -8.98 -9.88 -8.29
CA PRO A 235 -8.31 -10.85 -7.43
C PRO A 235 -7.83 -12.11 -8.18
N LYS A 236 -8.40 -12.40 -9.37
CA LYS A 236 -7.99 -13.56 -10.20
C LYS A 236 -6.63 -13.36 -10.88
N ALA A 237 -6.09 -12.13 -10.87
CA ALA A 237 -4.70 -11.87 -11.25
C ALA A 237 -3.68 -12.70 -10.43
N PHE A 238 -4.09 -13.23 -9.27
CA PHE A 238 -3.28 -14.14 -8.45
C PHE A 238 -3.79 -15.58 -8.58
N ARG A 239 -2.90 -16.52 -8.96
CA ARG A 239 -3.25 -17.96 -9.05
C ARG A 239 -3.73 -18.59 -7.73
N SER A 240 -3.35 -18.01 -6.59
CA SER A 240 -3.73 -18.54 -5.27
C SER A 240 -3.59 -17.49 -4.17
N GLY A 241 -4.28 -17.71 -3.05
CA GLY A 241 -4.11 -16.90 -1.85
C GLY A 241 -2.68 -16.90 -1.30
N ARG A 242 -1.88 -17.94 -1.56
CA ARG A 242 -0.46 -17.97 -1.19
C ARG A 242 0.34 -16.97 -2.03
N ASN A 243 0.10 -16.93 -3.34
CA ASN A 243 0.72 -15.94 -4.22
C ASN A 243 0.32 -14.52 -3.86
N TRP A 244 -0.94 -14.32 -3.47
CA TRP A 244 -1.45 -13.06 -2.95
C TRP A 244 -0.72 -12.62 -1.66
N ALA A 245 -0.64 -13.50 -0.66
CA ALA A 245 0.08 -13.19 0.58
C ALA A 245 1.57 -12.91 0.35
N ALA A 246 2.18 -13.58 -0.62
CA ALA A 246 3.55 -13.33 -1.04
C ALA A 246 3.70 -11.93 -1.68
N TRP A 247 2.77 -11.54 -2.55
CA TRP A 247 2.74 -10.23 -3.20
C TRP A 247 2.58 -9.06 -2.21
N ILE A 248 1.82 -9.23 -1.12
CA ILE A 248 1.74 -8.24 -0.03
C ILE A 248 3.06 -8.18 0.78
N GLY A 249 3.86 -9.24 0.74
CA GLY A 249 5.10 -9.38 1.53
C GLY A 249 4.87 -9.92 2.94
N LEU A 250 3.89 -10.80 3.11
CA LEU A 250 3.56 -11.50 4.37
C LEU A 250 4.15 -12.91 4.47
N VAL A 251 4.96 -13.33 3.49
CA VAL A 251 5.63 -14.64 3.49
C VAL A 251 7.08 -14.49 3.98
N PRO A 252 7.62 -15.49 4.70
CA PRO A 252 9.03 -15.55 5.06
C PRO A 252 9.94 -15.47 3.83
N ARG A 253 11.11 -14.86 3.98
CA ARG A 253 12.22 -15.04 3.02
C ARG A 253 12.72 -16.47 3.12
N GLN A 254 13.06 -17.06 1.98
CA GLN A 254 13.66 -18.39 1.90
C GLN A 254 15.08 -18.25 1.38
N ASN A 255 16.06 -18.63 2.21
CA ASN A 255 17.47 -18.72 1.84
C ASN A 255 17.87 -20.19 1.98
N SER A 256 17.61 -20.98 0.93
CA SER A 256 17.91 -22.42 0.93
C SER A 256 19.08 -22.68 -0.01
N SER A 257 20.09 -23.41 0.48
CA SER A 257 21.26 -23.84 -0.30
C SER A 257 21.65 -25.26 0.11
N GLY A 258 21.99 -26.12 -0.85
CA GLY A 258 22.50 -27.47 -0.58
C GLY A 258 21.58 -28.33 0.30
N GLY A 259 20.26 -28.32 0.05
CA GLY A 259 19.28 -29.15 0.77
C GLY A 259 18.87 -28.66 2.16
N LYS A 260 19.45 -27.57 2.69
CA LYS A 260 19.05 -26.98 3.98
C LYS A 260 18.06 -25.85 3.76
N GLU A 261 16.80 -26.07 4.15
CA GLU A 261 15.80 -25.01 4.15
C GLU A 261 15.96 -24.10 5.37
N ARG A 262 16.19 -22.81 5.14
CA ARG A 262 16.17 -21.77 6.19
C ARG A 262 15.15 -20.69 5.84
N LEU A 263 14.12 -20.59 6.67
CA LEU A 263 13.12 -19.53 6.61
C LEU A 263 13.53 -18.37 7.53
N GLY A 264 13.59 -17.16 6.98
CA GLY A 264 13.92 -15.94 7.71
C GLY A 264 12.69 -15.08 8.05
N GLY A 265 12.92 -13.80 8.32
CA GLY A 265 11.84 -12.82 8.48
C GLY A 265 11.05 -12.62 7.19
N ILE A 266 9.87 -11.97 7.29
CA ILE A 266 9.06 -11.66 6.10
C ILE A 266 9.83 -10.83 5.07
N THR A 267 9.53 -11.02 3.78
CA THR A 267 10.24 -10.33 2.68
C THR A 267 10.17 -8.81 2.82
N LYS A 268 9.02 -8.29 3.30
CA LYS A 268 8.62 -6.88 3.26
C LYS A 268 8.59 -6.29 1.85
N GLN A 269 8.78 -7.12 0.82
CA GLN A 269 8.65 -6.78 -0.60
C GLN A 269 7.17 -6.90 -0.95
N GLY A 270 6.55 -5.80 -1.41
CA GLY A 270 5.10 -5.73 -1.66
C GLY A 270 4.45 -4.45 -1.12
N ASP A 271 3.12 -4.40 -1.15
CA ASP A 271 2.36 -3.24 -0.67
C ASP A 271 2.49 -3.05 0.85
N ARG A 272 3.30 -2.05 1.25
CA ARG A 272 3.56 -1.72 2.65
C ARG A 272 2.30 -1.32 3.40
N TYR A 273 1.35 -0.68 2.73
CA TYR A 273 0.14 -0.16 3.36
C TYR A 273 -0.84 -1.28 3.68
N LEU A 274 -1.16 -2.15 2.72
CA LEU A 274 -2.00 -3.33 2.96
C LEU A 274 -1.37 -4.25 4.01
N ARG A 275 -0.05 -4.46 3.93
CA ARG A 275 0.68 -5.26 4.93
C ARG A 275 0.53 -4.68 6.33
N GLN A 276 0.69 -3.36 6.49
CA GLN A 276 0.51 -2.68 7.76
C GLN A 276 -0.92 -2.87 8.29
N LEU A 277 -1.94 -2.64 7.46
CA LEU A 277 -3.34 -2.78 7.86
C LEU A 277 -3.69 -4.22 8.26
N LEU A 278 -3.23 -5.22 7.51
CA LEU A 278 -3.41 -6.64 7.84
C LEU A 278 -2.75 -7.02 9.17
N VAL A 279 -1.53 -6.53 9.43
CA VAL A 279 -0.82 -6.79 10.70
C VAL A 279 -1.51 -6.10 11.87
N VAL A 280 -1.98 -4.85 11.70
CA VAL A 280 -2.73 -4.13 12.75
C VAL A 280 -4.06 -4.83 13.04
N GLY A 281 -4.77 -5.26 11.98
CA GLY A 281 -6.00 -6.03 12.09
C GLY A 281 -5.80 -7.35 12.83
N ALA A 282 -4.77 -8.11 12.47
CA ALA A 282 -4.40 -9.34 13.15
C ALA A 282 -4.01 -9.09 14.62
N LEU A 283 -3.30 -8.00 14.92
CA LEU A 283 -2.91 -7.66 16.28
C LEU A 283 -4.14 -7.40 17.17
N ALA A 284 -5.18 -6.76 16.63
CA ALA A 284 -6.43 -6.54 17.34
C ALA A 284 -7.08 -7.89 17.71
N VAL A 285 -7.12 -8.85 16.78
CA VAL A 285 -7.64 -10.20 17.04
C VAL A 285 -6.81 -10.93 18.09
N VAL A 286 -5.48 -10.87 18.01
CA VAL A 286 -4.58 -11.50 18.99
C VAL A 286 -4.76 -10.91 20.37
N ARG A 287 -4.82 -9.58 20.50
CA ARG A 287 -5.03 -8.91 21.79
C ARG A 287 -6.38 -9.25 22.40
N TYR A 288 -7.42 -9.33 21.58
CA TYR A 288 -8.74 -9.79 22.03
C TYR A 288 -8.66 -11.24 22.53
N ALA A 289 -8.01 -12.12 21.76
CA ALA A 289 -7.83 -13.53 22.11
C ALA A 289 -7.08 -13.74 23.44
N GLN A 290 -6.06 -12.92 23.71
CA GLN A 290 -5.29 -12.99 24.95
C GLN A 290 -6.09 -12.54 26.18
N ARG A 291 -7.06 -11.64 26.01
CA ARG A 291 -7.88 -11.11 27.12
C ARG A 291 -9.14 -11.93 27.37
N ASN A 292 -9.78 -12.38 26.30
CA ASN A 292 -11.14 -12.95 26.35
C ASN A 292 -11.18 -14.42 25.88
N GLY A 293 -10.03 -15.03 25.58
CA GLY A 293 -9.95 -16.33 24.92
C GLY A 293 -10.30 -16.25 23.42
N THR A 294 -10.12 -17.38 22.72
CA THR A 294 -10.47 -17.49 21.30
C THR A 294 -11.01 -18.86 20.96
N ARG A 295 -12.02 -18.90 20.08
CA ARG A 295 -12.57 -20.14 19.51
C ARG A 295 -11.72 -20.73 18.38
N ARG A 296 -10.48 -20.24 18.20
CA ARG A 296 -9.56 -20.66 17.13
C ARG A 296 -8.44 -21.52 17.73
N PRO A 297 -8.56 -22.87 17.74
CA PRO A 297 -7.56 -23.75 18.35
C PRO A 297 -6.14 -23.50 17.83
N TRP A 298 -6.02 -23.29 16.51
CA TRP A 298 -4.74 -22.95 15.88
C TRP A 298 -4.07 -21.70 16.44
N LEU A 299 -4.85 -20.67 16.80
CA LEU A 299 -4.30 -19.42 17.34
C LEU A 299 -3.85 -19.62 18.80
N VAL A 300 -4.60 -20.40 19.59
CA VAL A 300 -4.21 -20.78 20.96
C VAL A 300 -2.88 -21.52 20.94
N GLN A 301 -2.78 -22.59 20.14
CA GLN A 301 -1.56 -23.39 19.99
C GLN A 301 -0.38 -22.55 19.49
N LEU A 302 -0.63 -21.58 18.61
CA LEU A 302 0.42 -20.70 18.11
C LEU A 302 0.93 -19.73 19.18
N LEU A 303 0.03 -19.14 19.98
CA LEU A 303 0.40 -18.24 21.07
C LEU A 303 1.11 -18.97 22.21
N ALA A 304 0.83 -20.26 22.41
CA ALA A 304 1.55 -21.09 23.39
C ALA A 304 3.02 -21.31 23.03
N ARG A 305 3.37 -21.35 21.74
CA ARG A 305 4.71 -21.74 21.26
C ARG A 305 5.52 -20.62 20.60
N ARG A 306 4.90 -19.47 20.32
CA ARG A 306 5.53 -18.32 19.62
C ARG A 306 5.14 -17.01 20.29
N THR A 307 6.01 -16.01 20.14
CA THR A 307 5.75 -14.65 20.61
C THR A 307 4.52 -14.03 19.93
N THR A 308 3.87 -13.10 20.62
CA THR A 308 2.71 -12.34 20.12
C THR A 308 2.96 -11.72 18.74
N LYS A 309 4.17 -11.20 18.50
CA LYS A 309 4.55 -10.60 17.21
C LYS A 309 4.54 -11.63 16.07
N ILE A 310 5.11 -12.82 16.31
CA ILE A 310 5.13 -13.91 15.32
C ILE A 310 3.70 -14.41 15.06
N ALA A 311 2.92 -14.64 16.12
CA ALA A 311 1.52 -15.06 16.00
C ALA A 311 0.67 -14.05 15.20
N THR A 312 0.88 -12.75 15.45
CA THR A 312 0.23 -11.66 14.70
C THR A 312 0.56 -11.71 13.21
N VAL A 313 1.83 -11.87 12.84
CA VAL A 313 2.24 -11.93 11.42
C VAL A 313 1.69 -13.18 10.74
N ALA A 314 1.71 -14.32 11.42
CA ALA A 314 1.12 -15.56 10.92
C ALA A 314 -0.40 -15.44 10.73
N LEU A 315 -1.11 -14.80 11.67
CA LEU A 315 -2.53 -14.52 11.53
C LEU A 315 -2.80 -13.55 10.38
N ALA A 316 -1.99 -12.50 10.21
CA ALA A 316 -2.10 -11.58 9.07
C ALA A 316 -1.93 -12.31 7.73
N ASN A 317 -0.98 -13.24 7.62
CA ASN A 317 -0.82 -14.09 6.44
C ASN A 317 -2.06 -14.95 6.19
N LYS A 318 -2.59 -15.60 7.22
CA LYS A 318 -3.82 -16.41 7.14
C LYS A 318 -5.01 -15.55 6.71
N THR A 319 -5.18 -14.35 7.28
CA THR A 319 -6.22 -13.38 6.92
C THR A 319 -6.07 -12.93 5.47
N ALA A 320 -4.87 -12.64 4.99
CA ALA A 320 -4.65 -12.28 3.58
C ALA A 320 -5.15 -13.38 2.63
N ARG A 321 -4.88 -14.65 2.95
CA ARG A 321 -5.34 -15.79 2.15
C ARG A 321 -6.87 -15.94 2.16
N MET A 322 -7.51 -15.73 3.31
CA MET A 322 -8.98 -15.76 3.44
C MET A 322 -9.63 -14.61 2.66
N VAL A 323 -9.07 -13.40 2.77
CA VAL A 323 -9.49 -12.22 2.01
C VAL A 323 -9.46 -12.50 0.50
N TRP A 324 -8.36 -13.06 -0.01
CA TRP A 324 -8.27 -13.41 -1.44
C TRP A 324 -9.33 -14.43 -1.87
N ALA A 325 -9.58 -15.45 -1.03
CA ALA A 325 -10.62 -16.45 -1.33
C ALA A 325 -11.99 -15.77 -1.43
N ILE A 326 -12.37 -14.94 -0.45
CA ILE A 326 -13.63 -14.18 -0.43
C ILE A 326 -13.75 -13.26 -1.65
N MET A 327 -12.67 -12.55 -2.02
CA MET A 327 -12.68 -11.68 -3.20
C MET A 327 -12.86 -12.48 -4.50
N THR A 328 -12.33 -13.71 -4.57
CA THR A 328 -12.37 -14.55 -5.78
C THR A 328 -13.68 -15.30 -5.92
N THR A 329 -14.19 -15.89 -4.83
CA THR A 329 -15.40 -16.73 -4.85
C THR A 329 -16.67 -15.92 -4.63
N GLY A 330 -16.56 -14.74 -4.01
CA GLY A 330 -17.71 -13.98 -3.54
C GLY A 330 -18.39 -14.59 -2.32
N GLU A 331 -17.88 -15.64 -1.70
CA GLU A 331 -18.54 -16.20 -0.53
C GLU A 331 -18.40 -15.30 0.71
N ALA A 332 -19.37 -15.37 1.62
CA ALA A 332 -19.27 -14.73 2.92
C ALA A 332 -18.25 -15.45 3.80
N TYR A 333 -17.65 -14.71 4.74
CA TYR A 333 -16.76 -15.29 5.74
C TYR A 333 -17.51 -16.32 6.60
N ARG A 334 -16.90 -17.50 6.79
CA ARG A 334 -17.37 -18.53 7.72
C ARG A 334 -16.30 -18.76 8.78
N GLU A 335 -16.68 -18.67 10.04
CA GLU A 335 -15.76 -18.98 11.14
C GLU A 335 -15.38 -20.48 11.04
N PRO A 336 -14.08 -20.84 11.07
CA PRO A 336 -13.68 -22.23 11.01
C PRO A 336 -14.23 -22.98 12.22
N VAL A 337 -15.12 -23.94 12.00
CA VAL A 337 -15.58 -24.86 13.03
C VAL A 337 -14.37 -25.73 13.43
N SER A 338 -14.14 -25.93 14.73
CA SER A 338 -13.12 -26.90 15.14
C SER A 338 -13.54 -28.26 14.59
N ARG A 339 -12.72 -28.86 13.73
CA ARG A 339 -12.86 -30.31 13.51
C ARG A 339 -12.60 -30.93 14.89
N ALA A 340 -13.61 -31.57 15.46
CA ALA A 340 -13.42 -32.46 16.60
C ALA A 340 -12.32 -33.45 16.22
N ALA A 341 -11.41 -33.68 17.17
CA ALA A 341 -10.21 -34.49 16.98
C ALA A 341 -10.57 -35.93 16.59
#